data_AF-A0A6V8LR07-F1
#
_entry.id   AF-A0A6V8LR07-F1
#
_cell.length_a   1.000
_cell.length_b   1.000
_cell.length_c   1.000
_cell.angle_alpha   90.00
_cell.angle_beta   90.00
_cell.angle_gamma   90.00
#
_symmetry.space_group_name_H-M   'P 1'
#
loop_
_entity.id
_entity.type
_entity.pdbx_description
1 polymer ?
#
loop_
_entity_poly.entity_id
_entity_poly.type
_entity_poly.pdbx_seq_one_letter_code
_entity_poly.pdbx_strand_id
1 'polypeptide(L)' 'MSARFDPSLLYAECRRCKSPVLSLLPPDETVLQMGVPPELLDADCLLLYEGCPHCQPGRAAYQPRLVRLLPSEGHRAGLH' A
#
# COMPACT_ATOMS: atom_id res chain seq x y z
N MET A 1 -11.84 13.72 -18.11
CA MET A 1 -10.65 13.99 -17.28
C MET A 1 -10.53 12.82 -16.32
N SER A 2 -9.51 11.97 -16.46
CA SER A 2 -9.22 10.98 -15.42
C SER A 2 -8.79 11.74 -14.18
N ALA A 3 -9.54 11.63 -13.08
CA ALA A 3 -9.12 12.19 -11.81
C ALA A 3 -7.72 11.63 -11.48
N ARG A 4 -6.81 12.49 -11.02
CA ARG A 4 -5.53 12.02 -10.49
C ARG A 4 -5.82 11.10 -9.31
N PHE A 5 -5.06 10.02 -9.19
CA PHE A 5 -5.18 9.10 -8.06
C PHE A 5 -4.89 9.86 -6.77
N ASP A 6 -5.72 9.64 -5.74
CA ASP A 6 -5.53 10.24 -4.41
C ASP A 6 -4.60 9.32 -3.59
N PRO A 7 -3.37 9.74 -3.27
CA PRO A 7 -2.39 8.90 -2.54
C PRO A 7 -2.87 8.47 -1.16
N SER A 8 -3.82 9.20 -0.54
CA SER A 8 -4.38 8.84 0.76
C SER A 8 -5.20 7.54 0.71
N LEU A 9 -5.61 7.11 -0.49
CA LEU A 9 -6.36 5.87 -0.73
C LEU A 9 -5.47 4.63 -0.90
N LEU A 10 -4.14 4.77 -0.81
CA LEU A 10 -3.25 3.62 -0.87
C LEU A 10 -3.55 2.63 0.25
N TYR A 11 -3.82 1.39 -0.14
CA TYR A 11 -3.96 0.30 0.81
C TYR A 11 -2.60 -0.09 1.39
N ALA A 12 -2.60 -0.48 2.66
CA ALA A 12 -1.40 -0.86 3.42
C ALA A 12 -1.58 -2.25 4.03
N GLU A 13 -0.66 -3.18 3.73
CA GLU A 13 -0.72 -4.54 4.28
C GLU A 13 0.63 -5.05 4.80
N CYS A 14 0.54 -6.04 5.68
CA CYS A 14 1.71 -6.77 6.18
C CYS A 14 2.19 -7.78 5.14
N ARG A 15 3.48 -7.75 4.80
CA ARG A 15 4.09 -8.73 3.89
C ARG A 15 3.95 -10.18 4.36
N ARG A 16 3.89 -10.40 5.69
CA ARG A 16 3.91 -11.74 6.30
C ARG A 16 2.52 -12.38 6.39
N CYS A 17 1.56 -11.68 6.98
CA CYS A 17 0.22 -12.23 7.26
C CYS A 17 -0.89 -11.65 6.37
N LYS A 18 -0.56 -10.68 5.49
CA LYS A 18 -1.53 -10.00 4.61
C LYS A 18 -2.61 -9.19 5.33
N SER A 19 -2.55 -9.10 6.66
CA SER A 19 -3.45 -8.26 7.42
C SER A 19 -3.19 -6.77 7.11
N PRO A 20 -4.24 -5.94 7.09
CA PRO A 20 -4.11 -4.50 6.99
C PRO A 20 -3.15 -3.97 8.06
N VAL A 21 -2.31 -3.00 7.71
CA VAL A 21 -1.43 -2.32 8.66
C VAL A 21 -2.00 -0.93 8.94
N LEU A 22 -2.40 -0.70 10.19
CA LEU A 22 -2.77 0.62 10.67
C LEU A 22 -1.50 1.35 11.09
N SER A 23 -1.15 2.39 10.34
CA SER A 23 -0.02 3.28 10.62
C SER A 23 -0.53 4.58 11.26
N LEU A 24 0.28 5.20 12.12
CA LEU A 24 0.00 6.54 12.65
C LEU A 24 0.13 7.61 11.56
N LEU A 25 1.02 7.37 10.61
CA LEU A 25 1.24 8.24 9.46
C LEU A 25 0.27 7.83 8.34
N PRO A 26 -0.47 8.77 7.72
CA PRO A 26 -1.35 8.46 6.61
C PRO A 26 -0.55 8.04 5.36
N PRO A 27 -1.19 7.36 4.39
CA PRO A 27 -0.47 6.77 3.25
C PRO A 27 0.21 7.79 2.35
N ASP A 28 -0.39 8.97 2.15
CA ASP A 28 0.13 10.09 1.36
C ASP A 28 1.39 10.70 1.97
N GLU A 29 1.41 10.92 3.29
CA GLU A 29 2.62 11.35 4.01
C GLU A 29 3.69 10.26 3.99
N THR A 30 3.29 8.98 4.07
CA THR A 30 4.22 7.85 4.01
C THR A 30 4.96 7.80 2.67
N VAL A 31 4.25 7.92 1.54
CA VAL A 31 4.90 7.93 0.21
C VAL A 31 5.73 9.20 -0.03
N LEU A 32 5.31 10.33 0.53
CA LEU A 32 6.09 11.58 0.49
C LEU A 32 7.44 11.41 1.21
N GLN A 33 7.46 10.79 2.40
CA GLN A 33 8.69 10.49 3.13
C GLN A 33 9.59 9.49 2.41
N MET A 34 9.02 8.64 1.55
CA MET A 34 9.77 7.74 0.67
C MET A 34 10.35 8.43 -0.57
N GLY A 35 10.02 9.71 -0.79
CA GLY A 35 10.45 10.47 -1.97
C GLY A 35 9.76 10.03 -3.27
N VAL A 36 8.58 9.40 -3.18
CA VAL A 36 7.81 8.97 -4.36
C VAL A 36 6.93 10.12 -4.84
N PRO A 37 7.06 10.55 -6.11
CA PRO A 37 6.15 11.53 -6.70
C PRO A 37 4.72 10.98 -6.78
N PRO A 38 3.69 11.73 -6.32
CA PRO A 38 2.29 11.30 -6.36
C PRO A 38 1.79 10.93 -7.77
N GLU A 39 2.40 11.48 -8.82
CA GLU A 39 2.04 11.23 -10.22
C GLU A 39 2.37 9.80 -10.69
N LEU A 40 3.21 9.08 -9.94
CA LEU A 40 3.56 7.68 -10.22
C LEU A 40 2.60 6.68 -9.57
N LEU A 41 1.65 7.18 -8.77
CA LEU A 41 0.71 6.37 -8.00
C LEU A 41 -0.59 6.17 -8.78
N ASP A 42 -1.12 4.96 -8.68
CA ASP A 42 -2.44 4.59 -9.19
C ASP A 42 -3.05 3.46 -8.34
N ALA A 43 -4.19 2.94 -8.79
CA ALA A 43 -4.93 1.89 -8.09
C ALA A 43 -4.19 0.55 -7.98
N ASP A 44 -3.11 0.34 -8.74
CA ASP A 44 -2.29 -0.86 -8.66
C ASP A 44 -1.13 -0.71 -7.66
N CYS A 45 -0.97 0.46 -7.04
CA CYS A 45 0.04 0.69 -6.01
C CYS A 45 -0.43 0.26 -4.61
N LEU A 46 0.51 -0.29 -3.83
CA LEU A 46 0.28 -0.82 -2.49
C LEU A 46 1.45 -0.46 -1.55
N LEU A 47 1.14 -0.08 -0.31
CA LEU A 47 2.13 0.01 0.77
C LEU A 47 2.30 -1.37 1.44
N LEU A 48 3.47 -1.96 1.28
CA LEU A 48 3.81 -3.27 1.82
C LEU A 48 4.77 -3.12 3.01
N TYR A 49 4.30 -3.43 4.21
CA TYR A 49 5.08 -3.30 5.44
C TYR A 49 5.84 -4.58 5.78
N GLU A 50 7.12 -4.45 6.16
CA GLU A 50 7.99 -5.54 6.61
C GLU A 50 7.71 -5.97 8.05
N GLY A 51 6.44 -6.29 8.34
CA GLY A 51 5.93 -6.71 9.63
C GLY A 51 4.66 -5.97 10.05
N CYS A 52 4.06 -6.42 11.15
CA CYS A 52 2.94 -5.78 11.82
C CYS A 52 2.93 -6.19 13.30
N PRO A 53 2.11 -5.54 14.16
CA PRO A 53 2.03 -5.87 15.58
C PRO A 53 1.69 -7.33 15.87
N HIS A 54 0.96 -7.99 14.98
CA HIS A 54 0.64 -9.41 15.09
C HIS A 54 1.84 -10.31 14.78
N CYS A 55 2.56 -10.04 13.68
CA CYS A 55 3.70 -10.86 13.27
C CYS A 55 4.99 -10.60 14.07
N GLN A 56 5.15 -9.40 14.63
CA GLN A 56 6.34 -8.96 15.35
C GLN A 56 5.95 -8.09 16.56
N PRO A 57 5.41 -8.70 17.63
CA PRO A 57 5.03 -7.97 18.82
C PRO A 57 6.20 -7.18 19.42
N GLY A 58 5.93 -5.97 19.94
CA GLY A 58 6.92 -5.13 20.61
C GLY A 58 7.87 -4.35 19.69
N ARG A 59 7.77 -4.51 18.36
CA ARG A 59 8.55 -3.68 17.42
C ARG A 59 7.94 -2.28 17.32
N ALA A 60 8.77 -1.25 17.46
CA ALA A 60 8.32 0.15 17.47
C ALA A 60 7.90 0.68 16.08
N ALA A 61 8.51 0.17 15.00
CA ALA A 61 8.24 0.63 13.64
C ALA A 61 8.43 -0.50 12.61
N TYR A 62 7.63 -0.46 11.55
CA TYR A 62 7.68 -1.37 10.42
C TYR A 62 8.00 -0.55 9.18
N GLN A 63 9.06 -0.93 8.45
CA GLN A 63 9.45 -0.21 7.23
C GLN A 63 8.47 -0.54 6.10
N PRO A 64 7.82 0.45 5.48
CA PRO A 64 7.01 0.25 4.29
C PRO A 64 7.88 0.18 3.03
N ARG A 65 7.36 -0.48 2.01
CA ARG A 65 7.81 -0.39 0.62
C ARG A 65 6.60 -0.09 -0.26
N LEU A 66 6.79 0.72 -1.29
CA LEU A 66 5.78 0.90 -2.32
C LEU A 66 6.00 -0.20 -3.36
N VAL A 67 4.97 -0.98 -3.62
CA VAL A 67 4.99 -2.01 -4.67
C VAL A 67 3.85 -1.78 -5.63
N ARG A 68 4.03 -2.26 -6.86
CA ARG A 68 2.97 -2.29 -7.88
C ARG A 68 2.48 -3.71 -8.03
N LEU A 69 1.16 -3.88 -7.94
CA LEU A 69 0.49 -5.13 -8.20
C LEU A 69 0.57 -5.45 -9.68
N LEU A 70 0.94 -6.69 -10.00
CA LEU A 70 0.77 -7.20 -11.35
C LEU A 70 -0.68 -7.67 -11.49
N PRO A 71 -1.30 -7.50 -12.67
CA PRO A 71 -2.60 -8.10 -12.94
C PRO A 71 -2.51 -9.60 -12.63
N SER A 72 -3.35 -10.06 -11.71
CA SER A 72 -3.58 -11.50 -11.60
C SER A 72 -4.33 -11.92 -12.86
N GLU A 73 -3.93 -13.02 -13.50
CA GLU A 73 -4.56 -13.51 -14.74
C GLU A 73 -6.06 -13.91 -14.59
N GLY A 74 -6.72 -13.57 -13.48
CA GLY A 74 -8.07 -14.02 -13.12
C GLY A 74 -9.15 -12.95 -12.92
N HIS A 75 -8.88 -11.65 -13.06
CA HIS A 75 -9.90 -10.60 -12.79
C HIS A 75 -10.54 -9.96 -14.04
N ARG A 76 -10.58 -10.69 -15.17
CA ARG A 76 -11.33 -10.29 -16.39
C ARG A 76 -12.59 -11.12 -16.63
N ALA A 77 -13.19 -11.69 -15.58
CA ALA A 77 -14.46 -12.39 -15.67
C ALA A 77 -15.45 -11.75 -14.68
N GLY A 78 -16.22 -10.77 -15.14
CA GLY A 78 -17.24 -10.14 -14.29
C GLY A 78 -17.71 -8.77 -14.74
N LEU A 79 -17.99 -8.58 -16.03
CA LEU A 79 -18.90 -7.52 -16.48
C LEU A 79 -19.98 -8.23 -17.32
N HIS A 80 -21.07 -8.59 -16.65
CA HIS A 80 -22.37 -8.88 -17.27
C HIS A 80 -23.24 -7.65 -17.11
#